data_AF-A0A6A3WDF7-F1
#
_entry.id   AF-A0A6A3WDF7-F1
#
_cell.length_a   1.000
_cell.length_b   1.000
_cell.length_c   1.000
_cell.angle_alpha   90.00
_cell.angle_beta   90.00
_cell.angle_gamma   90.00
#
_symmetry.space_group_name_H-M   'P 1'
#
loop_
_entity.id
_entity.type
_entity.pdbx_description
1 polymer ?
#
loop_
_entity_poly.entity_id
_entity_poly.type
_entity_poly.pdbx_seq_one_letter_code
_entity_poly.pdbx_strand_id
1 'polypeptide(L)'
;MTAHQCLALVLAWGRSAGPTSFLGLVFGATASVVSLFLRFGRRLLVKLLSTDINAHVRLPDPVDVEGLQDSISSKYPLLGSVYAVMDGLKLRLQASGRSEIQNMFYNGWTHDHYVSNVFVFSPQGLIIACTLNAPGWRRLT
;
A
#
# COMPACT_ATOMS: atom_id res chain seq x y z
N MET A 1 4.59 -22.26 11.44
CA MET A 1 4.66 -20.79 11.54
C MET A 1 3.69 -20.33 12.61
N THR A 2 4.18 -19.64 13.64
CA THR A 2 3.35 -19.04 14.70
C THR A 2 2.67 -17.75 14.22
N ALA A 3 1.74 -17.20 15.01
CA ALA A 3 1.08 -15.92 14.69
C ALA A 3 2.08 -14.76 14.52
N HIS A 4 3.05 -14.64 15.43
CA HIS A 4 4.12 -13.64 15.37
C HIS A 4 4.97 -13.79 14.10
N GLN A 5 5.36 -15.02 13.75
CA GLN A 5 6.11 -15.29 12.51
C GLN A 5 5.29 -14.94 11.26
N CYS A 6 3.98 -15.18 11.27
CA CYS A 6 3.09 -14.81 10.17
C CYS A 6 2.98 -13.30 9.99
N LEU A 7 2.82 -12.55 11.09
CA LEU A 7 2.81 -11.09 11.03
C LEU A 7 4.17 -10.54 10.55
N ALA A 8 5.28 -11.04 11.11
CA ALA A 8 6.62 -10.64 10.69
C ALA A 8 6.85 -10.91 9.19
N LEU A 9 6.38 -12.06 8.68
CA LEU A 9 6.46 -12.39 7.26
C LEU A 9 5.68 -11.41 6.39
N VAL A 10 4.45 -11.07 6.78
CA VAL A 10 3.61 -10.10 6.03
C VAL A 10 4.23 -8.71 6.03
N LEU A 11 4.77 -8.24 7.16
CA LEU A 11 5.42 -6.94 7.26
C LEU A 11 6.73 -6.90 6.45
N ALA A 12 7.55 -7.96 6.51
CA ALA A 12 8.76 -8.08 5.72
C ALA A 12 8.46 -8.08 4.21
N TRP A 13 7.41 -8.81 3.80
CA TRP A 13 6.94 -8.78 2.41
C TRP A 13 6.42 -7.39 2.01
N GLY A 14 5.65 -6.72 2.86
CA GLY A 14 5.12 -5.38 2.59
C GLY A 14 6.21 -4.33 2.39
N ARG A 15 7.35 -4.46 3.11
CA ARG A 15 8.49 -3.55 2.98
C ARG A 15 9.35 -3.83 1.75
N SER A 16 9.55 -5.10 1.40
CA SER A 16 10.52 -5.50 0.36
C SER A 16 9.90 -5.76 -1.00
N ALA A 17 8.61 -6.10 -1.05
CA ALA A 17 7.99 -6.79 -2.19
C ALA A 17 8.86 -7.95 -2.74
N GLY A 18 9.68 -8.56 -1.86
CA GLY A 18 10.73 -9.49 -2.26
C GLY A 18 10.17 -10.82 -2.79
N PRO A 19 10.95 -11.55 -3.60
CA PRO A 19 10.54 -12.85 -4.10
C PRO A 19 10.35 -13.85 -2.96
N THR A 20 9.41 -14.78 -3.15
CA THR A 20 9.11 -15.83 -2.15
C THR A 20 10.30 -16.71 -1.82
N SER A 21 11.26 -16.85 -2.73
CA SER A 21 12.54 -17.53 -2.50
C SER A 21 13.42 -16.83 -1.46
N PHE A 22 13.53 -15.50 -1.53
CA PHE A 22 14.27 -14.71 -0.54
C PHE A 22 13.58 -14.77 0.83
N LEU A 23 12.26 -14.58 0.87
CA LEU A 23 11.50 -14.68 2.11
C LEU A 23 11.54 -16.09 2.71
N GLY A 24 11.58 -17.13 1.88
CA GLY A 24 11.78 -18.50 2.32
C GLY A 24 13.12 -18.71 3.03
N LEU A 25 14.19 -18.14 2.49
CA LEU A 25 15.52 -18.18 3.10
C LEU A 25 15.55 -17.42 4.44
N VAL A 26 14.98 -16.22 4.51
CA VAL A 26 14.96 -15.39 5.74
C VAL A 26 14.13 -16.05 6.86
N PHE A 27 13.01 -16.69 6.52
CA PHE A 27 12.09 -17.26 7.50
C PHE A 27 12.27 -18.78 7.71
N GLY A 28 13.26 -19.41 7.06
CA GLY A 28 13.53 -20.84 7.18
C GLY A 28 12.36 -21.72 6.71
N ALA A 29 11.65 -21.29 5.67
CA ALA A 29 10.44 -21.94 5.18
C ALA A 29 10.49 -22.19 3.67
N THR A 30 9.84 -23.24 3.20
CA THR A 30 9.72 -23.52 1.77
C THR A 30 8.86 -22.46 1.08
N ALA A 31 9.08 -22.26 -0.23
CA ALA A 31 8.32 -21.28 -1.01
C ALA A 31 6.80 -21.52 -0.96
N SER A 32 6.36 -22.78 -0.88
CA SER A 32 4.94 -23.13 -0.75
C SER A 32 4.36 -22.70 0.60
N VAL A 33 5.09 -22.92 1.70
CA VAL A 33 4.71 -22.47 3.05
C VAL A 33 4.65 -20.94 3.11
N VAL A 34 5.68 -20.25 2.60
CA VAL A 34 5.69 -18.78 2.53
C VAL A 34 4.50 -18.25 1.75
N SER A 35 4.21 -18.82 0.58
CA SER A 35 3.09 -18.38 -0.26
C SER A 35 1.73 -18.58 0.43
N LEU A 36 1.55 -19.71 1.11
CA LEU A 36 0.34 -20.01 1.87
C LEU A 36 0.12 -18.98 2.99
N PHE A 37 1.14 -18.75 3.82
CA PHE A 37 1.02 -17.84 4.96
C PHE A 37 1.00 -16.37 4.56
N LEU A 38 1.66 -15.98 3.45
CA LEU A 38 1.51 -14.62 2.89
C LEU A 38 0.08 -14.38 2.42
N ARG A 39 -0.54 -15.34 1.72
CA ARG A 39 -1.93 -15.21 1.27
C ARG A 39 -2.88 -15.13 2.46
N PHE A 40 -2.71 -15.99 3.46
CA PHE A 40 -3.52 -15.99 4.68
C PHE A 40 -3.34 -14.70 5.49
N GLY A 41 -2.10 -14.38 5.84
CA GLY A 41 -1.76 -13.25 6.71
C GLY A 41 -2.13 -11.90 6.12
N ARG A 42 -1.96 -11.69 4.81
CA ARG A 42 -2.40 -10.45 4.14
C ARG A 42 -3.91 -10.25 4.23
N ARG A 43 -4.70 -11.31 3.99
CA ARG A 43 -6.17 -11.23 4.09
C ARG A 43 -6.63 -10.96 5.52
N LEU A 44 -5.98 -11.61 6.49
CA LEU A 44 -6.26 -11.38 7.90
C LEU A 44 -5.92 -9.93 8.31
N LEU A 45 -4.75 -9.43 7.92
CA LEU A 45 -4.32 -8.06 8.21
C LEU A 45 -5.27 -7.04 7.61
N VAL A 46 -5.68 -7.19 6.35
CA VAL A 46 -6.69 -6.32 5.72
C VAL A 46 -8.01 -6.35 6.49
N LYS A 47 -8.47 -7.54 6.91
CA LYS A 47 -9.71 -7.66 7.69
C LYS A 47 -9.60 -6.94 9.04
N LEU A 48 -8.48 -7.08 9.75
CA LEU A 48 -8.26 -6.40 11.03
C LEU A 48 -8.18 -4.88 10.85
N LEU A 49 -7.40 -4.40 9.88
CA LEU A 49 -7.29 -2.97 9.59
C LEU A 49 -8.62 -2.37 9.10
N SER A 50 -9.46 -3.15 8.42
CA SER A 50 -10.78 -2.68 8.00
C SER A 50 -11.75 -2.44 9.16
N THR A 51 -11.46 -3.00 10.34
CA THR A 51 -12.27 -2.81 11.56
C THR A 51 -11.67 -1.78 12.52
N ASP A 52 -10.44 -1.32 12.27
CA ASP A 52 -9.74 -0.36 13.13
C ASP A 52 -9.98 1.07 12.63
N ILE A 53 -10.61 1.89 13.48
CA ILE A 53 -10.92 3.28 13.18
C ILE A 53 -9.68 4.13 12.86
N ASN A 54 -8.53 3.75 13.42
CA ASN A 54 -7.25 4.44 13.24
C ASN A 54 -6.56 4.06 11.93
N ALA A 55 -6.94 2.95 11.31
CA ALA A 55 -6.36 2.48 10.05
C ALA A 55 -7.12 3.00 8.82
N HIS A 56 -8.29 3.64 9.02
CA HIS A 56 -9.06 4.19 7.92
C HIS A 56 -8.40 5.45 7.33
N VAL A 57 -8.29 5.45 6.00
CA VAL A 57 -7.93 6.64 5.24
C VAL A 57 -9.13 7.58 5.23
N ARG A 58 -9.03 8.68 5.98
CA ARG A 58 -10.06 9.72 6.09
C ARG A 58 -9.42 11.10 6.04
N LEU A 59 -10.17 12.04 5.45
CA LEU A 59 -9.78 13.44 5.50
C LEU A 59 -9.80 13.93 6.96
N PRO A 60 -8.83 14.77 7.35
CA PRO A 60 -8.79 15.35 8.68
C PRO A 60 -9.97 16.29 8.91
N ASP A 61 -10.41 16.38 10.16
CA ASP A 61 -11.40 17.38 10.57
C ASP A 61 -10.76 18.79 10.56
N PRO A 62 -11.55 19.88 10.49
CA PRO A 62 -11.00 21.24 10.42
C PRO A 62 -10.03 21.58 11.56
N VAL A 63 -10.27 21.07 12.76
CA VAL A 63 -9.39 21.25 13.93
C VAL A 63 -8.04 20.56 13.71
N ASP A 64 -8.05 19.36 13.12
CA ASP A 64 -6.81 18.64 12.81
C ASP A 64 -6.04 19.32 11.66
N VAL A 65 -6.76 19.92 10.69
CA VAL A 65 -6.15 20.66 9.57
C VAL A 65 -5.28 21.81 10.09
N GLU A 66 -5.77 22.60 11.05
CA GLU A 66 -4.99 23.70 11.65
C GLU A 66 -3.68 23.19 12.25
N GLY A 67 -3.73 22.10 13.03
CA GLY A 67 -2.52 21.50 13.62
C GLY A 67 -1.53 20.97 12.58
N LEU A 68 -2.02 20.44 11.45
CA LEU A 68 -1.17 20.01 10.34
C LEU A 68 -0.55 21.20 9.58
N GLN A 69 -1.31 22.28 9.38
CA GLN A 69 -0.82 23.52 8.78
C GLN A 69 0.27 24.16 9.64
N ASP A 70 0.08 24.22 10.95
CA ASP A 70 1.09 24.74 11.88
C ASP A 70 2.37 23.92 11.82
N SER A 71 2.24 22.59 11.78
CA SER A 71 3.38 21.68 11.66
C SER A 71 4.18 21.94 10.38
N ILE A 72 3.52 22.15 9.25
CA ILE A 72 4.18 22.48 7.97
C ILE A 72 4.78 23.89 8.02
N SER A 73 4.03 24.87 8.50
CA SER A 73 4.42 26.29 8.55
C SER A 73 5.62 26.52 9.44
N SER A 74 5.76 25.74 10.52
CA SER A 74 6.94 25.78 11.40
C SER A 74 8.25 25.48 10.67
N LYS A 75 8.19 24.64 9.63
CA LYS A 75 9.33 24.25 8.80
C LYS A 75 9.41 25.03 7.48
N TYR A 76 8.26 25.39 6.92
CA TYR A 76 8.11 26.07 5.63
C TYR A 76 7.12 27.24 5.75
N PRO A 77 7.55 28.41 6.24
CA PRO A 77 6.65 29.54 6.54
C PRO A 77 5.88 30.08 5.32
N LEU A 78 6.38 29.85 4.10
CA LEU A 78 5.71 30.25 2.86
C LEU A 78 4.50 29.37 2.50
N LEU A 79 4.33 28.22 3.17
CA LEU A 79 3.28 27.24 2.90
C LEU A 79 2.17 27.27 3.98
N GLY A 80 1.84 28.46 4.48
CA GLY A 80 0.91 28.67 5.60
C GLY A 80 -0.47 28.02 5.48
N SER A 81 -0.96 27.83 4.25
CA SER A 81 -2.26 27.22 3.97
C SER A 81 -2.21 25.72 3.65
N VAL A 82 -1.02 25.14 3.58
CA VAL A 82 -0.82 23.73 3.17
C VAL A 82 -0.84 22.82 4.39
N TYR A 83 -1.64 21.75 4.35
CA TYR A 83 -1.75 20.76 5.43
C TYR A 83 -1.31 19.34 5.02
N ALA A 84 -1.05 19.11 3.72
CA ALA A 84 -0.71 17.80 3.19
C ALA A 84 0.01 17.89 1.84
N VAL A 85 0.64 16.79 1.44
CA VAL A 85 1.31 16.64 0.14
C VAL A 85 0.65 15.53 -0.66
N MET A 86 0.42 15.77 -1.94
CA MET A 86 -0.11 14.78 -2.87
C MET A 86 1.00 14.23 -3.75
N ASP A 87 1.04 12.91 -3.93
CA ASP A 87 2.00 12.25 -4.81
C ASP A 87 1.39 11.06 -5.57
N GLY A 88 1.94 10.77 -6.74
CA GLY A 88 1.57 9.65 -7.58
C GLY A 88 2.30 8.37 -7.18
N LEU A 89 1.56 7.31 -6.83
CA LEU A 89 2.13 6.02 -6.44
C LEU A 89 1.81 4.93 -7.47
N LYS A 90 2.85 4.35 -8.05
CA LYS A 90 2.74 3.17 -8.91
C LYS A 90 2.67 1.90 -8.06
N LEU A 91 1.50 1.28 -8.00
CA LEU A 91 1.31 0.00 -7.33
C LEU A 91 1.40 -1.14 -8.34
N ARG A 92 2.08 -2.24 -7.96
CA ARG A 92 2.18 -3.43 -8.80
C ARG A 92 0.83 -4.10 -8.96
N LEU A 93 0.50 -4.47 -10.18
CA LEU A 93 -0.62 -5.33 -10.50
C LEU A 93 -0.15 -6.73 -10.89
N GLN A 94 -1.04 -7.70 -10.69
CA GLN A 94 -0.79 -9.04 -11.19
C GLN A 94 -0.90 -9.03 -12.72
N ALA A 95 0.12 -9.56 -13.40
CA ALA A 95 0.10 -9.78 -14.84
C ALA A 95 -1.00 -10.79 -15.21
N SER A 96 -1.66 -10.57 -16.35
CA SER A 96 -2.50 -11.59 -16.98
C SER A 96 -1.62 -12.77 -17.42
N GLY A 97 -2.12 -14.00 -17.29
CA GLY A 97 -1.47 -15.17 -17.90
C GLY A 97 -1.58 -15.22 -19.43
N ARG A 98 -2.40 -14.33 -20.02
CA ARG A 98 -2.58 -14.19 -21.48
C ARG A 98 -1.89 -12.94 -21.98
N SER A 99 -0.84 -13.13 -22.77
CA SER A 99 -0.02 -12.06 -23.36
C SER A 99 -0.84 -11.11 -24.26
N GLU A 100 -1.87 -11.61 -24.95
CA GLU A 100 -2.77 -10.80 -25.77
C GLU A 100 -3.47 -9.71 -24.96
N ILE A 101 -4.13 -10.11 -23.86
CA ILE A 101 -4.82 -9.19 -22.95
C ILE A 101 -3.81 -8.25 -22.30
N GLN A 102 -2.65 -8.78 -21.93
CA GLN A 102 -1.58 -7.99 -21.33
C GLN A 102 -1.10 -6.87 -22.28
N ASN A 103 -0.85 -7.20 -23.54
CA ASN A 103 -0.37 -6.25 -24.56
C ASN A 103 -1.43 -5.21 -24.96
N MET A 104 -2.72 -5.51 -24.79
CA MET A 104 -3.80 -4.54 -25.05
C MET A 104 -3.81 -3.38 -24.04
N PHE A 105 -3.40 -3.62 -22.80
CA PHE A 105 -3.50 -2.64 -21.71
C PHE A 105 -2.16 -2.14 -21.18
N TYR A 106 -1.04 -2.78 -21.52
CA TYR A 106 0.28 -2.46 -21.00
C TYR A 106 1.33 -2.46 -22.11
N ASN A 107 2.18 -1.44 -22.13
CA ASN A 107 3.42 -1.45 -22.90
C ASN A 107 4.57 -1.94 -22.00
N GLY A 108 5.42 -2.83 -22.50
CA GLY A 108 6.46 -3.50 -21.71
C GLY A 108 7.60 -2.61 -21.17
N TRP A 109 7.47 -1.27 -21.29
CA TRP A 109 8.52 -0.30 -21.01
C TRP A 109 9.02 -0.33 -19.56
N THR A 110 8.13 -0.55 -18.58
CA THR A 110 8.50 -0.57 -17.16
C THR A 110 8.96 -1.94 -16.66
N HIS A 111 9.12 -2.93 -17.53
CA HIS A 111 9.49 -4.32 -17.23
C HIS A 111 8.59 -5.04 -16.18
N ASP A 112 7.49 -4.41 -15.76
CA ASP A 112 6.45 -4.98 -14.89
C ASP A 112 5.15 -4.15 -15.00
N HIS A 113 4.07 -4.66 -14.38
CA HIS A 113 2.72 -4.11 -14.44
C HIS A 113 2.48 -3.20 -13.26
N TYR A 114 2.21 -1.94 -13.56
CA TYR A 114 1.88 -0.95 -12.55
C TYR A 114 0.59 -0.25 -12.92
N VAL A 115 -0.14 0.17 -11.91
CA VAL A 115 -1.13 1.23 -12.09
C VAL A 115 -0.77 2.42 -11.23
N SER A 116 -0.85 3.59 -11.86
CA SER A 116 -0.65 4.89 -11.23
C SER A 116 -1.88 5.25 -10.42
N ASN A 117 -1.67 5.47 -9.13
CA ASN A 117 -2.66 5.93 -8.16
C ASN A 117 -2.23 7.29 -7.62
N VAL A 118 -3.13 7.98 -6.93
CA VAL A 118 -2.81 9.24 -6.27
C VAL A 118 -3.07 9.10 -4.78
N PHE A 119 -2.12 9.53 -3.96
CA PHE A 119 -2.19 9.48 -2.50
C PHE A 119 -1.93 10.88 -1.94
N VAL A 120 -2.55 11.15 -0.79
CA VAL A 120 -2.35 12.38 -0.02
C VAL A 120 -1.80 12.00 1.34
N PHE A 121 -0.63 12.56 1.67
CA PHE A 121 0.13 12.29 2.87
C PHE A 121 0.10 13.51 3.80
N SER A 122 -0.20 13.27 5.09
CA SER A 122 -0.03 14.28 6.13
C SER A 122 1.46 14.48 6.45
N PRO A 123 1.85 15.62 7.06
CA PRO A 123 3.21 15.84 7.55
C PRO A 123 3.68 14.80 8.59
N GLN A 124 2.75 14.05 9.18
CA GLN A 124 3.04 12.97 10.13
C GLN A 124 3.33 11.62 9.43
N GLY A 125 3.25 11.57 8.10
CA GLY A 125 3.48 10.35 7.31
C GLY A 125 2.26 9.43 7.20
N LEU A 126 1.06 9.93 7.54
CA LEU A 126 -0.19 9.16 7.41
C LEU A 126 -0.84 9.43 6.05
N ILE A 127 -1.51 8.40 5.50
CA ILE A 127 -2.33 8.55 4.29
C ILE A 127 -3.72 9.04 4.70
N ILE A 128 -4.09 10.24 4.26
CA ILE A 128 -5.37 10.89 4.61
C ILE A 128 -6.38 10.90 3.46
N ALA A 129 -5.93 10.71 2.23
CA ALA A 129 -6.80 10.46 1.09
C ALA A 129 -6.07 9.64 0.03
N CYS A 130 -6.82 8.90 -0.78
CA CYS A 130 -6.27 8.21 -1.94
C CYS A 130 -7.32 8.02 -3.03
N THR A 131 -6.86 7.94 -4.27
CA THR A 131 -7.64 7.48 -5.42
C THR A 131 -6.92 6.30 -6.03
N LEU A 132 -7.52 5.12 -5.88
CA LEU A 132 -7.02 3.88 -6.46
C LEU A 132 -7.57 3.72 -7.88
N ASN A 133 -6.67 3.69 -8.84
CA ASN A 133 -6.98 3.32 -10.20
C ASN A 133 -6.82 1.79 -10.30
N ALA A 134 -7.94 1.08 -10.36
CA ALA A 134 -7.97 -0.39 -10.38
C ALA A 134 -8.96 -0.89 -11.43
N PRO A 135 -8.69 -0.66 -12.73
CA PRO A 135 -9.57 -1.09 -13.81
C PRO A 135 -9.65 -2.63 -13.79
N GLY A 136 -10.84 -3.18 -13.49
CA GLY A 136 -11.09 -4.62 -13.41
C GLY A 136 -11.20 -5.20 -11.99
N TRP A 137 -10.99 -4.39 -10.94
CA TRP A 137 -11.29 -4.80 -9.55
C TRP A 137 -12.80 -4.73 -9.28
N ARG A 138 -13.44 -5.86 -8.97
CA ARG A 138 -14.79 -5.82 -8.38
C ARG A 138 -14.66 -5.34 -6.93
N ARG A 139 -15.33 -4.24 -6.58
CA ARG A 139 -15.62 -3.92 -5.17
C ARG A 139 -16.27 -5.17 -4.55
N LEU A 140 -15.61 -5.76 -3.55
CA LEU A 140 -16.32 -6.54 -2.56
C LEU A 140 -17.10 -5.52 -1.74
N THR A 141 -18.33 -5.25 -2.18
CA THR A 141 -19.39 -4.69 -1.34
C THR A 141 -19.79 -5.69 -0.29
#